data_AF-A0AAX1N9G1-F1
#
_entry.id   AF-A0AAX1N9G1-F1
#
_cell.length_a   1.000
_cell.length_b   1.000
_cell.length_c   1.000
_cell.angle_alpha   90.00
_cell.angle_beta   90.00
_cell.angle_gamma   90.00
#
_symmetry.space_group_name_H-M   'P 1'
#
loop_
_entity.id
_entity.type
_entity.pdbx_description
1 polymer ?
#
loop_
_entity_poly.entity_id
_entity_poly.type
_entity_poly.pdbx_seq_one_letter_code
_entity_poly.pdbx_strand_id
1 'polypeptide(L)'
;MLTNSIIFQQSKTFINLSEIHTDAELHIWALYFDFQNLVNNNDDLPDIHVFLTSSFRNDFLVSIERNEYIVNDPRLLKAELKTTQWEYLIDKLDSYSQLKTEEKTRLFKVLIRLCFYSLILELSNSDKNCTDDNFNYEILLAKYMLNMEEEHSFSIKELIEYALNIKGPSEIKVKLWYLVCQYYVKMDHQLEKLQHYIKLYEISVVELEGTLSKNKSLELNSRFHRMNAFVPQLNEDMEGMSVQMNLCENLALKIRCNNSTEEVLKRSILFPIFESRVKEYLIRNDLDRSIVFAEKLIDLQPNSGVGHMLLGQLYAEKEQYTLSKNAYLKSARLSPLTAEIAYFMAGQCAQQLNEYEEAITYYTTSLTFDPEGYANYECLIELSKEIEDSALEHWAEEALKALEVEEEKEEKTLPYQEAMFKE
;
A
#
# COMPACT_ATOMS: atom_id res chain seq x y z
N MET A 1 19.75 -18.50 5.96
CA MET A 1 20.62 -17.42 6.49
C MET A 1 19.88 -16.08 6.70
N LEU A 2 18.54 -16.02 6.61
CA LEU A 2 17.76 -14.78 6.71
C LEU A 2 17.09 -14.50 8.08
N THR A 3 17.22 -15.38 9.07
CA THR A 3 16.67 -15.14 10.43
C THR A 3 17.29 -13.93 11.13
N ASN A 4 18.43 -13.43 10.64
CA ASN A 4 19.12 -12.23 11.12
C ASN A 4 19.05 -11.04 10.14
N SER A 5 18.25 -11.09 9.07
CA SER A 5 18.12 -9.91 8.20
C SER A 5 17.34 -8.81 8.92
N ILE A 6 17.76 -7.57 8.72
CA ILE A 6 17.10 -6.37 9.30
C ILE A 6 15.61 -6.36 8.91
N ILE A 7 15.31 -6.74 7.67
CA ILE A 7 13.95 -6.88 7.16
C ILE A 7 13.16 -7.87 8.00
N PHE A 8 13.65 -9.09 8.21
CA PHE A 8 12.92 -10.08 9.00
C PHE A 8 12.63 -9.60 10.43
N GLN A 9 13.59 -8.90 11.07
CA GLN A 9 13.39 -8.35 12.41
C GLN A 9 12.34 -7.24 12.43
N GLN A 10 12.32 -6.38 11.41
CA GLN A 10 11.31 -5.31 11.28
C GLN A 10 9.92 -5.85 10.96
N SER A 11 9.87 -6.95 10.21
CA SER A 11 8.67 -7.60 9.69
C SER A 11 8.04 -8.63 10.62
N LYS A 12 8.71 -8.99 11.72
CA LYS A 12 8.32 -10.11 12.58
C LYS A 12 6.88 -9.99 13.10
N THR A 13 6.46 -8.79 13.49
CA THR A 13 5.08 -8.53 13.94
C THR A 13 4.04 -8.85 12.86
N PHE A 14 4.32 -8.59 11.58
CA PHE A 14 3.41 -8.91 10.48
C PHE A 14 3.25 -10.43 10.26
N ILE A 15 4.29 -11.19 10.59
CA ILE A 15 4.35 -12.64 10.42
C ILE A 15 3.62 -13.35 11.56
N ASN A 16 3.85 -12.94 12.81
CA ASN A 16 3.43 -13.71 13.98
C ASN A 16 2.93 -12.89 15.17
N LEU A 17 2.59 -11.61 14.96
CA LEU A 17 2.05 -10.71 15.98
C LEU A 17 2.96 -10.48 17.20
N SER A 18 4.27 -10.75 17.07
CA SER A 18 5.24 -10.48 18.13
C SER A 18 5.45 -8.97 18.36
N GLU A 19 6.29 -8.66 19.36
CA GLU A 19 6.75 -7.30 19.65
C GLU A 19 7.26 -6.57 18.41
N ILE A 20 7.01 -5.26 18.38
CA ILE A 20 7.34 -4.37 17.28
C ILE A 20 8.77 -3.82 17.42
N HIS A 21 9.48 -3.75 16.29
CA HIS A 21 10.75 -3.03 16.21
C HIS A 21 10.48 -1.52 16.09
N THR A 22 11.26 -0.67 16.76
CA THR A 22 11.04 0.79 16.75
C THR A 22 11.03 1.40 15.35
N ASP A 23 11.88 0.85 14.48
CA ASP A 23 12.01 1.30 13.10
C ASP A 23 11.16 0.51 12.09
N ALA A 24 10.17 -0.25 12.58
CA ALA A 24 9.24 -0.97 11.71
C ALA A 24 8.45 -0.01 10.81
N GLU A 25 7.96 -0.54 9.69
CA GLU A 25 7.14 0.23 8.77
C GLU A 25 5.78 0.63 9.37
N LEU A 26 5.17 1.69 8.83
CA LEU A 26 3.89 2.21 9.32
C LEU A 26 2.75 1.18 9.28
N HIS A 27 2.72 0.29 8.29
CA HIS A 27 1.73 -0.78 8.21
C HIS A 27 1.89 -1.81 9.34
N ILE A 28 3.13 -2.01 9.81
CA ILE A 28 3.45 -2.89 10.95
C ILE A 28 3.06 -2.23 12.28
N TRP A 29 3.30 -0.93 12.40
CA TRP A 29 2.78 -0.13 13.52
C TRP A 29 1.25 -0.15 13.59
N ALA A 30 0.58 -0.06 12.45
CA ALA A 30 -0.88 -0.16 12.38
C ALA A 30 -1.38 -1.51 12.91
N LEU A 31 -0.76 -2.61 12.44
CA LEU A 31 -1.05 -3.96 12.94
C LEU A 31 -0.81 -4.08 14.44
N TYR A 32 0.32 -3.58 14.92
CA TYR A 32 0.66 -3.63 16.34
C TYR A 32 -0.38 -2.90 17.20
N PHE A 33 -0.75 -1.67 16.83
CA PHE A 33 -1.76 -0.91 17.58
C PHE A 33 -3.13 -1.58 17.59
N ASP A 34 -3.63 -2.07 16.45
CA ASP A 34 -4.91 -2.74 16.38
C ASP A 34 -4.92 -4.07 17.16
N PHE A 35 -3.79 -4.81 17.14
CA PHE A 35 -3.66 -6.03 17.94
C PHE A 35 -3.62 -5.72 19.45
N GLN A 36 -2.91 -4.68 19.87
CA GLN A 36 -2.89 -4.26 21.28
C GLN A 36 -4.26 -3.76 21.75
N ASN A 37 -5.01 -3.04 20.92
CA ASN A 37 -6.39 -2.64 21.22
C ASN A 37 -7.30 -3.88 21.39
N LEU A 38 -7.14 -4.91 20.55
CA LEU A 38 -7.86 -6.19 20.71
C LEU A 38 -7.49 -6.94 22.00
N VAL A 39 -6.21 -6.96 22.38
CA VAL A 39 -5.74 -7.62 23.62
C VAL A 39 -6.21 -6.88 24.87
N ASN A 40 -6.10 -5.55 24.87
CA ASN A 40 -6.40 -4.72 26.04
C ASN A 40 -7.89 -4.34 26.15
N ASN A 41 -8.68 -4.62 25.11
CA ASN A 41 -10.09 -4.28 25.03
C ASN A 41 -10.37 -2.77 25.22
N ASN A 42 -9.51 -1.93 24.62
CA ASN A 42 -9.62 -0.48 24.58
C ASN A 42 -9.23 0.04 23.18
N ASP A 43 -9.54 1.30 22.90
CA ASP A 43 -9.22 1.97 21.63
C ASP A 43 -8.29 3.17 21.89
N ASP A 44 -7.40 3.04 22.86
CA ASP A 44 -6.51 4.13 23.32
C ASP A 44 -5.35 4.38 22.34
N LEU A 45 -4.98 3.36 21.55
CA LEU A 45 -3.89 3.48 20.58
C LEU A 45 -4.36 4.09 19.25
N PRO A 46 -3.49 4.84 18.55
CA PRO A 46 -3.84 5.53 17.32
C PRO A 46 -4.34 4.61 16.20
N ASP A 47 -5.35 5.07 15.46
CA ASP A 47 -5.79 4.47 14.20
C ASP A 47 -4.93 4.99 13.03
N ILE A 48 -4.00 4.14 12.57
CA ILE A 48 -3.12 4.44 11.44
C ILE A 48 -3.83 4.11 10.12
N HIS A 49 -3.94 5.09 9.24
CA HIS A 49 -4.64 4.95 7.96
C HIS A 49 -3.71 4.38 6.86
N VAL A 50 -3.37 3.09 6.96
CA VAL A 50 -2.59 2.33 5.98
C VAL A 50 -3.27 0.98 5.73
N PHE A 51 -3.70 0.74 4.50
CA PHE A 51 -4.36 -0.51 4.08
C PHE A 51 -3.59 -1.14 2.94
N LEU A 52 -3.43 -2.46 3.00
CA LEU A 52 -2.62 -3.27 2.09
C LEU A 52 -3.56 -4.23 1.38
N THR A 53 -3.29 -4.56 0.12
CA THR A 53 -4.16 -5.44 -0.65
C THR A 53 -3.96 -6.91 -0.24
N SER A 54 -4.76 -7.85 -0.74
CA SER A 54 -4.68 -9.27 -0.38
C SER A 54 -3.39 -9.92 -0.91
N SER A 55 -3.01 -9.60 -2.15
CA SER A 55 -1.78 -10.06 -2.80
C SER A 55 -0.56 -9.64 -2.00
N PHE A 56 -0.56 -8.41 -1.45
CA PHE A 56 0.56 -7.87 -0.69
C PHE A 56 1.06 -8.85 0.37
N ARG A 57 0.16 -9.51 1.13
CA ARG A 57 0.57 -10.46 2.16
C ARG A 57 1.36 -11.63 1.56
N ASN A 58 0.88 -12.19 0.46
CA ASN A 58 1.52 -13.33 -0.19
C ASN A 58 2.85 -12.90 -0.79
N ASP A 59 2.86 -11.82 -1.57
CA ASP A 59 4.04 -11.28 -2.24
C ASP A 59 5.13 -10.95 -1.21
N PHE A 60 4.72 -10.32 -0.10
CA PHE A 60 5.60 -10.02 1.02
C PHE A 60 6.20 -11.28 1.64
N LEU A 61 5.37 -12.28 1.98
CA LEU A 61 5.85 -13.52 2.61
C LEU A 61 6.77 -14.31 1.68
N VAL A 62 6.49 -14.34 0.38
CA VAL A 62 7.37 -14.92 -0.66
C VAL A 62 8.70 -14.17 -0.68
N SER A 63 8.67 -12.84 -0.73
CA SER A 63 9.86 -11.99 -0.84
C SER A 63 10.84 -12.12 0.33
N ILE A 64 10.40 -12.63 1.49
CA ILE A 64 11.24 -12.88 2.68
C ILE A 64 11.47 -14.37 2.96
N GLU A 65 11.13 -15.24 2.00
CA GLU A 65 11.23 -16.70 2.09
C GLU A 65 10.47 -17.27 3.32
N ARG A 66 9.20 -16.87 3.50
CA ARG A 66 8.33 -17.33 4.60
C ARG A 66 7.00 -17.89 4.08
N ASN A 67 7.08 -18.71 3.03
CA ASN A 67 5.95 -19.36 2.39
C ASN A 67 5.11 -20.21 3.37
N GLU A 68 5.71 -20.70 4.45
CA GLU A 68 5.02 -21.46 5.48
C GLU A 68 3.97 -20.68 6.28
N TYR A 69 3.95 -19.35 6.18
CA TYR A 69 2.93 -18.47 6.78
C TYR A 69 1.80 -18.07 5.82
N ILE A 70 1.86 -18.51 4.56
CA ILE A 70 0.82 -18.25 3.56
C ILE A 70 -0.36 -19.18 3.85
N VAL A 71 -1.43 -18.59 4.38
CA VAL A 71 -2.70 -19.23 4.68
C VAL A 71 -3.82 -18.22 4.40
N ASN A 72 -5.00 -18.70 4.02
CA ASN A 72 -6.18 -17.84 3.82
C ASN A 72 -7.01 -17.66 5.11
N ASP A 73 -6.67 -18.41 6.17
CA ASP A 73 -7.30 -18.32 7.48
C ASP A 73 -6.22 -18.54 8.57
N PRO A 74 -6.10 -17.65 9.57
CA PRO A 74 -5.12 -17.79 10.65
C PRO A 74 -5.13 -19.15 11.36
N ARG A 75 -6.29 -19.84 11.41
CA ARG A 75 -6.47 -21.15 12.06
C ARG A 75 -5.70 -22.27 11.36
N LEU A 76 -5.46 -22.13 10.05
CA LEU A 76 -4.80 -23.12 9.20
C LEU A 76 -3.27 -23.10 9.29
N LEU A 77 -2.68 -22.13 10.00
CA LEU A 77 -1.24 -22.08 10.21
C LEU A 77 -0.74 -23.36 10.91
N LYS A 78 0.45 -23.85 10.56
CA LYS A 78 1.01 -25.06 11.20
C LYS A 78 1.31 -24.81 12.68
N ALA A 79 1.08 -25.82 13.53
CA ALA A 79 1.16 -25.69 14.99
C ALA A 79 2.52 -25.18 15.47
N GLU A 80 3.62 -25.60 14.83
CA GLU A 80 4.98 -25.18 15.15
C GLU A 80 5.27 -23.69 14.87
N LEU A 81 4.41 -23.01 14.09
CA LEU A 81 4.53 -21.59 13.75
C LEU A 81 3.60 -20.69 14.59
N LYS A 82 2.65 -21.26 15.32
CA LYS A 82 1.68 -20.51 16.13
C LYS A 82 2.36 -20.01 17.40
N THR A 83 2.59 -18.70 17.47
CA THR A 83 3.04 -18.00 18.68
C THR A 83 1.89 -17.86 19.67
N THR A 84 2.18 -17.51 20.93
CA THR A 84 1.14 -17.21 21.92
C THR A 84 0.19 -16.09 21.45
N GLN A 85 0.71 -15.08 20.76
CA GLN A 85 -0.10 -14.01 20.18
C GLN A 85 -0.98 -14.49 19.03
N TRP A 86 -0.47 -15.40 18.19
CA TRP A 86 -1.25 -16.00 17.10
C TRP A 86 -2.34 -16.93 17.64
N GLU A 87 -2.04 -17.72 18.67
CA GLU A 87 -3.04 -18.55 19.37
C GLU A 87 -4.14 -17.70 20.01
N TYR A 88 -3.80 -16.51 20.55
CA TYR A 88 -4.81 -15.56 21.04
C TYR A 88 -5.74 -15.07 19.92
N LEU A 89 -5.21 -14.78 18.73
CA LEU A 89 -6.03 -14.43 17.57
C LEU A 89 -6.96 -15.60 17.18
N ILE A 90 -6.45 -16.83 17.19
CA ILE A 90 -7.23 -18.05 16.92
C ILE A 90 -8.35 -18.23 17.95
N ASP A 91 -8.08 -18.06 19.25
CA ASP A 91 -9.10 -18.13 20.31
C ASP A 91 -10.24 -17.12 20.07
N LYS A 92 -9.91 -15.88 19.66
CA LYS A 92 -10.92 -14.88 19.27
C LYS A 92 -11.72 -15.28 18.03
N LEU A 93 -11.09 -15.90 17.03
CA LEU A 93 -11.79 -16.43 15.86
C LEU A 93 -12.71 -17.61 16.19
N ASP A 94 -12.25 -18.56 17.00
CA ASP A 94 -13.03 -19.75 17.38
C ASP A 94 -14.21 -19.38 18.29
N SER A 95 -14.04 -18.33 19.09
CA SER A 95 -15.07 -17.76 19.96
C SER A 95 -15.92 -16.66 19.29
N TYR A 96 -15.77 -16.41 17.98
CA TYR A 96 -16.35 -15.25 17.28
C TYR A 96 -17.84 -15.03 17.55
N SER A 97 -18.64 -16.09 17.54
CA SER A 97 -20.09 -16.01 17.77
C SER A 97 -20.49 -15.52 19.17
N GLN A 98 -19.55 -15.55 20.13
CA GLN A 98 -19.73 -15.15 21.51
C GLN A 98 -19.21 -13.73 21.79
N LEU A 99 -18.43 -13.16 20.88
CA LEU A 99 -17.85 -11.82 21.02
C LEU A 99 -18.92 -10.73 20.92
N LYS A 100 -18.74 -9.65 21.67
CA LYS A 100 -19.53 -8.42 21.50
C LYS A 100 -19.14 -7.69 20.22
N THR A 101 -20.01 -6.83 19.72
CA THR A 101 -19.77 -6.07 18.48
C THR A 101 -18.46 -5.29 18.52
N GLU A 102 -18.11 -4.64 19.63
CA GLU A 102 -16.87 -3.88 19.75
C GLU A 102 -15.63 -4.78 19.68
N GLU A 103 -15.69 -5.98 20.25
CA GLU A 103 -14.62 -6.98 20.16
C GLU A 103 -14.51 -7.52 18.73
N LYS A 104 -15.64 -7.77 18.05
CA LYS A 104 -15.67 -8.17 16.64
C LYS A 104 -15.05 -7.09 15.74
N THR A 105 -15.33 -5.82 15.99
CA THR A 105 -14.73 -4.69 15.27
C THR A 105 -13.21 -4.67 15.42
N ARG A 106 -12.69 -4.82 16.65
CA ARG A 106 -11.22 -4.88 16.88
C ARG A 106 -10.58 -6.10 16.22
N LEU A 107 -11.25 -7.26 16.27
CA LEU A 107 -10.80 -8.44 15.56
C LEU A 107 -10.73 -8.20 14.05
N PHE A 108 -11.75 -7.58 13.46
CA PHE A 108 -11.77 -7.27 12.03
C PHE A 108 -10.67 -6.29 11.64
N LYS A 109 -10.38 -5.27 12.46
CA LYS A 109 -9.22 -4.39 12.22
C LYS A 109 -7.91 -5.19 12.14
N VAL A 110 -7.66 -6.11 13.08
CA VAL A 110 -6.47 -6.98 13.03
C VAL A 110 -6.44 -7.82 11.75
N LEU A 111 -7.56 -8.43 11.37
CA LEU A 111 -7.66 -9.21 10.13
C LEU A 111 -7.41 -8.36 8.88
N ILE A 112 -7.91 -7.12 8.84
CA ILE A 112 -7.66 -6.13 7.77
C ILE A 112 -6.16 -5.82 7.67
N ARG A 113 -5.48 -5.59 8.80
CA ARG A 113 -4.04 -5.33 8.80
C ARG A 113 -3.22 -6.53 8.35
N LEU A 114 -3.76 -7.73 8.52
CA LEU A 114 -3.20 -8.98 8.02
C LEU A 114 -3.75 -9.39 6.65
N CYS A 115 -4.51 -8.53 5.95
CA CYS A 115 -5.06 -8.78 4.62
C CYS A 115 -6.02 -9.99 4.50
N PHE A 116 -6.66 -10.43 5.59
CA PHE A 116 -7.63 -11.54 5.59
C PHE A 116 -9.06 -11.10 5.21
N TYR A 117 -9.20 -10.43 4.06
CA TYR A 117 -10.47 -9.81 3.66
C TYR A 117 -11.60 -10.81 3.41
N SER A 118 -11.33 -11.91 2.70
CA SER A 118 -12.34 -12.94 2.41
C SER A 118 -12.87 -13.60 3.69
N LEU A 119 -12.02 -13.83 4.69
CA LEU A 119 -12.41 -14.38 5.99
C LEU A 119 -13.34 -13.42 6.75
N ILE A 120 -13.11 -12.11 6.68
CA ILE A 120 -14.01 -11.11 7.27
C ILE A 120 -15.41 -11.23 6.66
N LEU A 121 -15.51 -11.38 5.34
CA LEU A 121 -16.79 -11.53 4.67
C LEU A 121 -17.49 -12.83 5.08
N GLU A 122 -16.76 -13.93 5.19
CA GLU A 122 -17.29 -15.21 5.69
C GLU A 122 -17.87 -15.06 7.10
N LEU A 123 -17.09 -14.54 8.04
CA LEU A 123 -17.49 -14.34 9.45
C LEU A 123 -18.69 -13.38 9.57
N SER A 124 -18.70 -12.29 8.81
CA SER A 124 -19.76 -11.28 8.87
C SER A 124 -21.14 -11.79 8.45
N ASN A 125 -21.23 -12.97 7.81
CA ASN A 125 -22.50 -13.56 7.43
C ASN A 125 -23.44 -13.85 8.61
N SER A 126 -22.91 -14.08 9.82
CA SER A 126 -23.72 -14.25 11.03
C SER A 126 -24.28 -12.93 11.58
N ASP A 127 -23.78 -11.78 11.10
CA ASP A 127 -24.01 -10.45 11.69
C ASP A 127 -24.63 -9.46 10.70
N LYS A 128 -25.29 -9.94 9.63
CA LYS A 128 -25.87 -9.13 8.54
C LYS A 128 -26.84 -8.02 8.99
N ASN A 129 -27.40 -8.13 10.19
CA ASN A 129 -28.35 -7.15 10.74
C ASN A 129 -27.72 -6.23 11.81
N CYS A 130 -26.39 -6.27 11.99
CA CYS A 130 -25.70 -5.37 12.90
C CYS A 130 -25.88 -3.91 12.45
N THR A 131 -26.21 -3.03 13.38
CA THR A 131 -26.41 -1.59 13.11
C THR A 131 -25.24 -0.73 13.58
N ASP A 132 -24.17 -1.34 14.07
CA ASP A 132 -22.97 -0.59 14.51
C ASP A 132 -22.16 -0.13 13.30
N ASP A 133 -22.00 1.19 13.17
CA ASP A 133 -21.33 1.80 12.02
C ASP A 133 -19.83 1.47 11.97
N ASN A 134 -19.16 1.30 13.12
CA ASN A 134 -17.74 0.95 13.13
C ASN A 134 -17.57 -0.48 12.61
N PHE A 135 -18.39 -1.42 13.08
CA PHE A 135 -18.37 -2.80 12.63
C PHE A 135 -18.67 -2.92 11.12
N ASN A 136 -19.73 -2.26 10.66
CA ASN A 136 -20.13 -2.29 9.26
C ASN A 136 -19.10 -1.61 8.34
N TYR A 137 -18.41 -0.58 8.82
CA TYR A 137 -17.30 0.04 8.09
C TYR A 137 -16.18 -0.95 7.79
N GLU A 138 -15.78 -1.79 8.76
CA GLU A 138 -14.70 -2.77 8.52
C GLU A 138 -15.10 -3.82 7.46
N ILE A 139 -16.39 -4.22 7.42
CA ILE A 139 -16.92 -5.13 6.38
C ILE A 139 -16.88 -4.44 5.00
N LEU A 140 -17.35 -3.20 4.93
CA LEU A 140 -17.35 -2.41 3.70
C LEU A 140 -15.93 -2.15 3.18
N LEU A 141 -14.99 -1.88 4.09
CA LEU A 141 -13.58 -1.76 3.76
C LEU A 141 -13.02 -3.08 3.23
N ALA A 142 -13.34 -4.23 3.83
CA ALA A 142 -12.89 -5.53 3.32
C ALA A 142 -13.39 -5.80 1.89
N LYS A 143 -14.66 -5.48 1.59
CA LYS A 143 -15.20 -5.58 0.22
C LYS A 143 -14.48 -4.63 -0.75
N TYR A 144 -14.23 -3.39 -0.32
CA TYR A 144 -13.51 -2.40 -1.12
C TYR A 144 -12.09 -2.87 -1.46
N MET A 145 -11.38 -3.46 -0.50
CA MET A 145 -10.01 -3.94 -0.69
C MET A 145 -9.94 -5.14 -1.64
N LEU A 146 -10.87 -6.10 -1.56
CA LEU A 146 -10.96 -7.20 -2.54
C LEU A 146 -11.21 -6.69 -3.96
N ASN A 147 -12.00 -5.63 -4.11
CA ASN A 147 -12.27 -5.02 -5.41
C ASN A 147 -11.05 -4.29 -6.03
N MET A 148 -10.03 -3.96 -5.24
CA MET A 148 -8.80 -3.34 -5.76
C MET A 148 -7.94 -4.32 -6.58
N GLU A 149 -8.16 -5.63 -6.46
CA GLU A 149 -7.35 -6.70 -7.05
C GLU A 149 -8.16 -7.59 -8.02
N GLU A 150 -9.19 -7.02 -8.66
CA GLU A 150 -10.00 -7.67 -9.71
C GLU A 150 -11.04 -8.72 -9.26
N GLU A 151 -11.69 -8.55 -8.11
CA GLU A 151 -12.96 -9.24 -7.83
C GLU A 151 -14.19 -8.33 -8.11
N HIS A 152 -14.89 -8.58 -9.22
CA HIS A 152 -15.99 -7.75 -9.77
C HIS A 152 -17.31 -7.76 -8.97
N SER A 153 -17.30 -8.23 -7.71
CA SER A 153 -18.53 -8.38 -6.91
C SER A 153 -18.93 -7.12 -6.13
N PHE A 154 -18.02 -6.14 -6.02
CA PHE A 154 -18.24 -4.94 -5.24
C PHE A 154 -18.89 -3.82 -6.05
N SER A 155 -19.91 -3.20 -5.47
CA SER A 155 -20.56 -2.01 -6.03
C SER A 155 -20.23 -0.80 -5.18
N ILE A 156 -19.58 0.20 -5.78
CA ILE A 156 -19.34 1.50 -5.13
C ILE A 156 -20.63 2.15 -4.59
N LYS A 157 -21.79 1.80 -5.16
CA LYS A 157 -23.10 2.27 -4.69
C LYS A 157 -23.37 1.84 -3.24
N GLU A 158 -22.89 0.66 -2.83
CA GLU A 158 -23.07 0.18 -1.46
C GLU A 158 -22.40 1.14 -0.44
N LEU A 159 -21.16 1.58 -0.70
CA LEU A 159 -20.47 2.57 0.13
C LEU A 159 -21.21 3.91 0.14
N ILE A 160 -21.66 4.38 -1.03
CA ILE A 160 -22.35 5.66 -1.17
C ILE A 160 -23.68 5.65 -0.40
N GLU A 161 -24.49 4.60 -0.60
CA GLU A 161 -25.79 4.44 0.08
C GLU A 161 -25.60 4.36 1.59
N TYR A 162 -24.60 3.61 2.06
CA TYR A 162 -24.30 3.53 3.50
C TYR A 162 -23.90 4.90 4.05
N ALA A 163 -22.98 5.63 3.39
CA ALA A 163 -22.54 6.95 3.83
C ALA A 163 -23.68 7.98 3.89
N LEU A 164 -24.62 7.92 2.94
CA LEU A 164 -25.81 8.79 2.91
C LEU A 164 -26.79 8.49 4.05
N ASN A 165 -26.87 7.23 4.50
CA ASN A 165 -27.77 6.80 5.57
C ASN A 165 -27.26 7.14 6.98
N ILE A 166 -25.96 7.38 7.16
CA ILE A 166 -25.41 7.84 8.45
C ILE A 166 -25.89 9.27 8.75
N LYS A 167 -26.64 9.40 9.85
CA LYS A 167 -27.23 10.67 10.29
C LYS A 167 -26.28 11.44 11.21
N GLY A 168 -26.16 12.74 10.97
CA GLY A 168 -25.36 13.64 11.78
C GLY A 168 -23.84 13.46 11.61
N PRO A 169 -23.05 14.18 12.43
CA PRO A 169 -21.59 14.12 12.39
C PRO A 169 -21.07 12.74 12.79
N SER A 170 -20.25 12.11 11.95
CA SER A 170 -19.68 10.77 12.20
C SER A 170 -18.32 10.58 11.53
N GLU A 171 -17.34 10.10 12.30
CA GLU A 171 -16.01 9.77 11.76
C GLU A 171 -16.09 8.65 10.71
N ILE A 172 -17.01 7.69 10.87
CA ILE A 172 -17.23 6.63 9.88
C ILE A 172 -17.73 7.21 8.57
N LYS A 173 -18.64 8.19 8.62
CA LYS A 173 -19.13 8.88 7.40
C LYS A 173 -17.99 9.55 6.65
N VAL A 174 -17.06 10.19 7.36
CA VAL A 174 -15.83 10.76 6.78
C VAL A 174 -14.95 9.69 6.14
N LYS A 175 -14.73 8.56 6.83
CA LYS A 175 -13.94 7.44 6.28
C LYS A 175 -14.58 6.84 5.02
N LEU A 176 -15.90 6.71 4.97
CA LEU A 176 -16.61 6.22 3.79
C LEU A 176 -16.47 7.19 2.61
N TRP A 177 -16.62 8.50 2.82
CA TRP A 177 -16.42 9.47 1.74
C TRP A 177 -14.98 9.48 1.22
N TYR A 178 -13.99 9.24 2.09
CA TYR A 178 -12.61 9.03 1.66
C TYR A 178 -12.50 7.84 0.69
N LEU A 179 -13.08 6.67 1.02
CA LEU A 179 -13.06 5.49 0.13
C LEU A 179 -13.78 5.75 -1.19
N VAL A 180 -14.93 6.44 -1.16
CA VAL A 180 -15.67 6.83 -2.37
C VAL A 180 -14.83 7.74 -3.26
N CYS A 181 -14.18 8.77 -2.68
CA CYS A 181 -13.29 9.64 -3.46
C CYS A 181 -12.09 8.86 -4.00
N GLN A 182 -11.49 7.99 -3.20
CA GLN A 182 -10.37 7.14 -3.61
C GLN A 182 -10.73 6.24 -4.79
N TYR A 183 -11.93 5.65 -4.81
CA TYR A 183 -12.45 4.89 -5.94
C TYR A 183 -12.46 5.70 -7.24
N TYR A 184 -13.01 6.92 -7.21
CA TYR A 184 -13.07 7.78 -8.39
C TYR A 184 -11.71 8.34 -8.80
N VAL A 185 -10.74 8.39 -7.89
CA VAL A 185 -9.36 8.76 -8.21
C VAL A 185 -8.58 7.61 -8.84
N LYS A 186 -8.76 6.37 -8.36
CA LYS A 186 -7.90 5.23 -8.71
C LYS A 186 -8.48 4.27 -9.75
N MET A 187 -9.80 4.20 -9.89
CA MET A 187 -10.45 3.18 -10.74
C MET A 187 -11.28 3.80 -11.86
N ASP A 188 -12.27 4.63 -11.52
CA ASP A 188 -13.28 5.07 -12.50
C ASP A 188 -12.89 6.40 -13.17
N HIS A 189 -12.02 7.20 -12.55
CA HIS A 189 -11.51 8.47 -13.08
C HIS A 189 -12.60 9.50 -13.50
N GLN A 190 -13.84 9.35 -13.00
CA GLN A 190 -14.95 10.24 -13.31
C GLN A 190 -14.90 11.53 -12.49
N LEU A 191 -14.32 12.58 -13.07
CA LEU A 191 -14.09 13.86 -12.42
C LEU A 191 -15.35 14.51 -11.84
N GLU A 192 -16.48 14.53 -12.57
CA GLU A 192 -17.73 15.14 -12.08
C GLU A 192 -18.24 14.45 -10.81
N LYS A 193 -18.14 13.11 -10.76
CA LYS A 193 -18.51 12.33 -9.57
C LYS A 193 -17.53 12.60 -8.43
N LEU A 194 -16.24 12.63 -8.70
CA LEU A 194 -15.23 12.99 -7.69
C LEU A 194 -15.53 14.36 -7.08
N GLN A 195 -15.78 15.39 -7.91
CA GLN A 195 -16.15 16.73 -7.46
C GLN A 195 -17.41 16.75 -6.60
N HIS A 196 -18.42 15.95 -6.95
CA HIS A 196 -19.64 15.81 -6.15
C HIS A 196 -19.34 15.20 -4.78
N TYR A 197 -18.64 14.07 -4.73
CA TYR A 197 -18.37 13.36 -3.47
C TYR A 197 -17.35 14.07 -2.58
N ILE A 198 -16.42 14.83 -3.14
CA ILE A 198 -15.53 15.71 -2.38
C ILE A 198 -16.32 16.76 -1.60
N LYS A 199 -17.40 17.32 -2.15
CA LYS A 199 -18.25 18.28 -1.41
C LYS A 199 -18.95 17.60 -0.22
N LEU A 200 -19.43 16.37 -0.40
CA LEU A 200 -20.03 15.60 0.70
C LEU A 200 -18.99 15.21 1.76
N TYR A 201 -17.75 14.91 1.33
CA TYR A 201 -16.63 14.70 2.22
C TYR A 201 -16.32 15.97 3.03
N GLU A 202 -16.19 17.12 2.38
CA GLU A 202 -15.93 18.42 3.03
C GLU A 202 -16.99 18.73 4.09
N ILE A 203 -18.28 18.64 3.75
CA ILE A 203 -19.39 18.85 4.69
C ILE A 203 -19.23 17.95 5.91
N SER A 204 -18.93 16.66 5.70
CA SER A 204 -18.80 15.69 6.81
C SER A 204 -17.59 15.98 7.71
N VAL A 205 -16.50 16.54 7.16
CA VAL A 205 -15.33 16.98 7.94
C VAL A 205 -15.68 18.20 8.77
N VAL A 206 -16.31 19.22 8.16
CA VAL A 206 -16.71 20.47 8.84
C VAL A 206 -17.69 20.19 9.98
N GLU A 207 -18.65 19.29 9.78
CA GLU A 207 -19.62 18.88 10.81
C GLU A 207 -18.96 18.29 12.06
N LEU A 208 -17.77 17.68 11.93
CA LEU A 208 -17.02 17.07 13.04
C LEU A 208 -16.05 18.04 13.73
N GLU A 209 -15.66 19.16 13.11
CA GLU A 209 -14.57 20.00 13.66
C GLU A 209 -14.81 20.46 15.09
N GLY A 210 -16.06 20.79 15.44
CA GLY A 210 -16.44 21.26 16.78
C GLY A 210 -16.49 20.18 17.86
N THR A 211 -16.44 18.89 17.49
CA THR A 211 -16.55 17.75 18.43
C THR A 211 -15.23 17.05 18.68
N LEU A 212 -14.21 17.33 17.85
CA LEU A 212 -12.94 16.64 17.86
C LEU A 212 -11.86 17.35 18.67
N SER A 213 -10.85 16.58 19.10
CA SER A 213 -9.62 17.17 19.61
C SER A 213 -8.91 17.97 18.51
N LYS A 214 -8.10 18.95 18.91
CA LYS A 214 -7.34 19.78 17.96
C LYS A 214 -6.49 18.94 17.00
N ASN A 215 -5.80 17.92 17.50
CA ASN A 215 -4.96 17.05 16.66
C ASN A 215 -5.82 16.23 15.69
N LYS A 216 -6.97 15.71 16.13
CA LYS A 216 -7.86 14.92 15.27
C LYS A 216 -8.51 15.78 14.17
N SER A 217 -8.90 17.00 14.49
CA SER A 217 -9.36 17.98 13.50
C SER A 217 -8.27 18.31 12.46
N LEU A 218 -7.01 18.51 12.90
CA LEU A 218 -5.88 18.72 11.99
C LEU A 218 -5.60 17.51 11.09
N GLU A 219 -5.67 16.29 11.64
CA GLU A 219 -5.53 15.05 10.88
C GLU A 219 -6.59 14.92 9.78
N LEU A 220 -7.88 15.06 10.13
CA LEU A 220 -8.97 14.90 9.17
C LEU A 220 -8.91 15.94 8.06
N ASN A 221 -8.67 17.21 8.41
CA ASN A 221 -8.54 18.27 7.41
C ASN A 221 -7.31 18.08 6.52
N SER A 222 -6.18 17.64 7.08
CA SER A 222 -5.00 17.31 6.29
C SER A 222 -5.30 16.21 5.27
N ARG A 223 -5.95 15.11 5.71
CA ARG A 223 -6.35 14.01 4.81
C ARG A 223 -7.34 14.48 3.74
N PHE A 224 -8.31 15.31 4.11
CA PHE A 224 -9.28 15.90 3.18
C PHE A 224 -8.58 16.71 2.10
N HIS A 225 -7.73 17.67 2.46
CA HIS A 225 -7.04 18.51 1.48
C HIS A 225 -6.13 17.69 0.55
N ARG A 226 -5.47 16.65 1.06
CA ARG A 226 -4.70 15.72 0.20
C ARG A 226 -5.61 15.00 -0.82
N MET A 227 -6.79 14.54 -0.41
CA MET A 227 -7.75 13.91 -1.33
C MET A 227 -8.34 14.95 -2.31
N ASN A 228 -8.61 16.17 -1.85
CA ASN A 228 -9.13 17.24 -2.68
C ASN A 228 -8.10 17.73 -3.71
N ALA A 229 -6.80 17.52 -3.51
CA ALA A 229 -5.76 17.85 -4.48
C ALA A 229 -5.91 17.11 -5.83
N PHE A 230 -6.58 15.95 -5.85
CA PHE A 230 -6.85 15.21 -7.09
C PHE A 230 -7.88 15.91 -8.00
N VAL A 231 -8.79 16.70 -7.45
CA VAL A 231 -9.78 17.44 -8.24
C VAL A 231 -9.12 18.45 -9.19
N PRO A 232 -8.28 19.40 -8.72
CA PRO A 232 -7.58 20.31 -9.61
C PRO A 232 -6.53 19.57 -10.45
N GLN A 233 -5.87 18.52 -9.92
CA GLN A 233 -4.93 17.71 -10.72
C GLN A 233 -5.60 17.10 -11.97
N LEU A 234 -6.78 16.48 -11.82
CA LEU A 234 -7.54 15.91 -12.93
C LEU A 234 -8.16 16.98 -13.86
N ASN A 235 -8.24 18.23 -13.41
CA ASN A 235 -8.58 19.40 -14.23
C ASN A 235 -7.36 20.06 -14.86
N GLU A 236 -6.16 19.47 -14.74
CA GLU A 236 -4.89 20.06 -15.17
C GLU A 236 -4.56 21.42 -14.50
N ASP A 237 -5.22 21.73 -13.38
CA ASP A 237 -4.99 22.91 -12.54
C ASP A 237 -3.89 22.63 -11.52
N MET A 238 -2.64 22.80 -11.97
CA MET A 238 -1.45 22.57 -11.13
C MET A 238 -1.32 23.59 -9.99
N GLU A 239 -1.88 24.79 -10.13
CA GLU A 239 -1.86 25.80 -9.06
C GLU A 239 -2.86 25.42 -7.96
N GLY A 240 -4.09 25.05 -8.33
CA GLY A 240 -5.09 24.56 -7.39
C GLY A 240 -4.64 23.30 -6.65
N MET A 241 -3.98 22.37 -7.35
CA MET A 241 -3.34 21.20 -6.73
C MET A 241 -2.30 21.63 -5.68
N SER A 242 -1.41 22.55 -6.04
CA SER A 242 -0.38 23.08 -5.14
C SER A 242 -0.98 23.74 -3.90
N VAL A 243 -2.10 24.47 -4.05
CA VAL A 243 -2.83 25.08 -2.93
C VAL A 243 -3.32 24.01 -1.95
N GLN A 244 -3.98 22.96 -2.46
CA GLN A 244 -4.46 21.86 -1.61
C GLN A 244 -3.31 21.12 -0.93
N MET A 245 -2.21 20.88 -1.64
CA MET A 245 -1.03 20.21 -1.10
C MET A 245 -0.31 21.04 -0.02
N ASN A 246 -0.22 22.37 -0.20
CA ASN A 246 0.31 23.26 0.84
C ASN A 246 -0.61 23.28 2.08
N LEU A 247 -1.93 23.26 1.90
CA LEU A 247 -2.87 23.20 3.03
C LEU A 247 -2.71 21.90 3.82
N CYS A 248 -2.69 20.74 3.13
CA CYS A 248 -2.57 19.45 3.80
C CYS A 248 -1.25 19.31 4.57
N GLU A 249 -0.12 19.73 3.96
CA GLU A 249 1.21 19.72 4.59
C GLU A 249 1.24 20.60 5.84
N ASN A 250 0.77 21.85 5.72
CA ASN A 250 0.77 22.80 6.84
C ASN A 250 -0.10 22.34 8.02
N LEU A 251 -1.22 21.67 7.75
CA LEU A 251 -2.08 21.10 8.79
C LEU A 251 -1.40 19.93 9.49
N ALA A 252 -0.79 19.01 8.75
CA ALA A 252 -0.07 17.86 9.31
C ALA A 252 1.12 18.30 10.17
N LEU A 253 1.88 19.31 9.74
CA LEU A 253 3.02 19.84 10.50
C LEU A 253 2.61 20.47 11.83
N LYS A 254 1.41 21.04 11.94
CA LYS A 254 0.86 21.65 13.17
C LYS A 254 0.45 20.64 14.24
N ILE A 255 0.32 19.36 13.89
CA ILE A 255 0.01 18.30 14.86
C ILE A 255 1.11 18.24 15.91
N ARG A 256 0.74 18.33 17.19
CA ARG A 256 1.67 18.28 18.32
C ARG A 256 1.66 16.88 18.93
N CYS A 257 2.83 16.29 19.13
CA CYS A 257 2.98 14.97 19.72
C CYS A 257 3.52 15.10 21.14
N ASN A 258 2.96 14.36 22.08
CA ASN A 258 3.35 14.33 23.50
C ASN A 258 3.93 12.96 23.91
N ASN A 259 3.79 11.94 23.06
CA ASN A 259 4.28 10.59 23.29
C ASN A 259 4.68 9.93 21.97
N SER A 260 5.34 8.78 22.06
CA SER A 260 5.84 8.03 20.89
C SER A 260 4.71 7.54 19.97
N THR A 261 3.54 7.18 20.49
CA THR A 261 2.41 6.72 19.64
C THR A 261 1.85 7.84 18.78
N GLU A 262 1.76 9.06 19.31
CA GLU A 262 1.36 10.26 18.55
C GLU A 262 2.42 10.65 17.51
N GLU A 263 3.70 10.38 17.75
CA GLU A 263 4.78 10.56 16.76
C GLU A 263 4.63 9.58 15.60
N VAL A 264 4.30 8.32 15.87
CA VAL A 264 4.01 7.32 14.82
C VAL A 264 2.80 7.75 13.99
N LEU A 265 1.71 8.21 14.63
CA LEU A 265 0.54 8.73 13.90
C LEU A 265 0.90 9.94 13.02
N LYS A 266 1.70 10.88 13.54
CA LYS A 266 2.14 12.04 12.74
C LYS A 266 3.00 11.60 11.55
N ARG A 267 3.91 10.64 11.74
CA ARG A 267 4.68 10.03 10.65
C ARG A 267 3.76 9.40 9.61
N SER A 268 2.71 8.68 10.02
CA SER A 268 1.75 8.06 9.09
C SER A 268 0.92 9.06 8.30
N ILE A 269 0.74 10.28 8.81
CA ILE A 269 0.06 11.36 8.08
C ILE A 269 1.04 12.04 7.11
N LEU A 270 2.26 12.34 7.55
CA LEU A 270 3.26 13.04 6.73
C LEU A 270 3.80 12.18 5.58
N PHE A 271 3.97 10.88 5.77
CA PHE A 271 4.50 9.98 4.76
C PHE A 271 3.75 10.06 3.41
N PRO A 272 2.42 9.81 3.35
CA PRO A 272 1.69 9.91 2.09
C PRO A 272 1.62 11.35 1.54
N ILE A 273 1.77 12.38 2.39
CA ILE A 273 1.86 13.77 1.93
C ILE A 273 3.19 13.99 1.20
N PHE A 274 4.31 13.62 1.81
CA PHE A 274 5.63 13.80 1.20
C PHE A 274 5.77 12.99 -0.09
N GLU A 275 5.22 11.77 -0.13
CA GLU A 275 5.13 10.99 -1.38
C GLU A 275 4.34 11.75 -2.47
N SER A 276 3.19 12.34 -2.13
CA SER A 276 2.42 13.16 -3.07
C SER A 276 3.18 14.42 -3.50
N ARG A 277 3.99 15.03 -2.62
CA ARG A 277 4.81 16.21 -2.94
C ARG A 277 5.96 15.88 -3.89
N VAL A 278 6.58 14.72 -3.75
CA VAL A 278 7.55 14.21 -4.73
C VAL A 278 6.91 14.14 -6.12
N LYS A 279 5.74 13.49 -6.23
CA LYS A 279 5.02 13.32 -7.50
C LYS A 279 4.56 14.67 -8.09
N GLU A 280 4.04 15.57 -7.25
CA GLU A 280 3.66 16.92 -7.67
C GLU A 280 4.84 17.67 -8.29
N TYR A 281 5.97 17.73 -7.58
CA TYR A 281 7.14 18.47 -8.07
C TYR A 281 7.78 17.81 -9.28
N LEU A 282 7.74 16.48 -9.37
CA LEU A 282 8.15 15.75 -10.56
C LEU A 282 7.31 16.13 -11.79
N ILE A 283 5.97 16.13 -11.69
CA ILE A 283 5.07 16.54 -12.78
C ILE A 283 5.33 17.99 -13.22
N ARG A 284 5.77 18.84 -12.28
CA ARG A 284 6.14 20.24 -12.55
C ARG A 284 7.58 20.42 -13.04
N ASN A 285 8.32 19.33 -13.24
CA ASN A 285 9.74 19.32 -13.58
C ASN A 285 10.64 20.10 -12.59
N ASP A 286 10.22 20.17 -11.32
CA ASP A 286 11.01 20.74 -10.22
C ASP A 286 11.72 19.63 -9.45
N LEU A 287 12.75 19.08 -10.09
CA LEU A 287 13.47 17.92 -9.58
C LEU A 287 14.16 18.21 -8.23
N ASP A 288 14.61 19.45 -8.00
CA ASP A 288 15.28 19.84 -6.76
C ASP A 288 14.33 19.81 -5.56
N ARG A 289 13.12 20.39 -5.67
CA ARG A 289 12.13 20.26 -4.59
C ARG A 289 11.64 18.82 -4.43
N SER A 290 11.53 18.08 -5.53
CA SER A 290 11.17 16.66 -5.47
C SER A 290 12.19 15.84 -4.66
N ILE A 291 13.49 16.05 -4.90
CA ILE A 291 14.57 15.40 -4.14
C ILE A 291 14.47 15.74 -2.64
N VAL A 292 14.24 17.01 -2.28
CA VAL A 292 14.08 17.41 -0.87
C VAL A 292 12.94 16.64 -0.18
N PHE A 293 11.82 16.40 -0.87
CA PHE A 293 10.72 15.63 -0.28
C PHE A 293 11.00 14.12 -0.23
N ALA A 294 11.77 13.57 -1.18
CA ALA A 294 12.23 12.19 -1.12
C ALA A 294 13.22 11.97 0.03
N GLU A 295 14.11 12.93 0.31
CA GLU A 295 14.98 12.94 1.50
C GLU A 295 14.15 12.98 2.80
N LYS A 296 13.11 13.82 2.87
CA LYS A 296 12.19 13.84 4.02
C LYS A 296 11.47 12.50 4.22
N LEU A 297 11.15 11.75 3.17
CA LEU A 297 10.58 10.40 3.31
C LEU A 297 11.57 9.44 3.95
N ILE A 298 12.84 9.52 3.58
CA ILE A 298 13.92 8.73 4.18
C ILE A 298 14.08 9.11 5.65
N ASP A 299 14.04 10.39 6.00
CA ASP A 299 14.09 10.82 7.40
C ASP A 299 12.89 10.30 8.22
N LEU A 300 11.70 10.26 7.62
CA LEU A 300 10.50 9.71 8.26
C LEU A 300 10.58 8.20 8.45
N GLN A 301 11.14 7.45 7.50
CA GLN A 301 11.28 5.99 7.55
C GLN A 301 12.63 5.55 6.94
N PRO A 302 13.72 5.59 7.73
CA PRO A 302 15.07 5.30 7.21
C PRO A 302 15.24 3.88 6.67
N ASN A 303 14.38 2.97 7.10
CA ASN A 303 14.39 1.56 6.72
C ASN A 303 13.30 1.20 5.71
N SER A 304 12.58 2.18 5.14
CA SER A 304 11.67 1.93 4.02
C SER A 304 12.38 2.15 2.69
N GLY A 305 12.15 1.25 1.72
CA GLY A 305 12.71 1.38 0.38
C GLY A 305 12.10 2.51 -0.47
N VAL A 306 10.93 3.04 -0.08
CA VAL A 306 10.13 3.98 -0.92
C VAL A 306 10.88 5.28 -1.22
N GLY A 307 11.44 5.93 -0.20
CA GLY A 307 12.17 7.19 -0.41
C GLY A 307 13.43 7.00 -1.28
N HIS A 308 14.11 5.87 -1.13
CA HIS A 308 15.26 5.52 -1.95
C HIS A 308 14.89 5.19 -3.41
N MET A 309 13.75 4.54 -3.63
CA MET A 309 13.21 4.30 -4.99
C MET A 309 12.95 5.63 -5.71
N LEU A 310 12.29 6.56 -5.01
CA LEU A 310 11.98 7.89 -5.55
C LEU A 310 13.24 8.71 -5.81
N LEU A 311 14.24 8.68 -4.91
CA LEU A 311 15.54 9.31 -5.19
C LEU A 311 16.23 8.70 -6.41
N GLY A 312 16.17 7.37 -6.57
CA GLY A 312 16.68 6.69 -7.77
C GLY A 312 16.09 7.28 -9.04
N GLN A 313 14.76 7.35 -9.10
CA GLN A 313 14.05 7.94 -10.23
C GLN A 313 14.46 9.40 -10.48
N LEU A 314 14.46 10.22 -9.43
CA LEU A 314 14.78 11.65 -9.57
C LEU A 314 16.23 11.89 -10.02
N TYR A 315 17.17 11.07 -9.57
CA TYR A 315 18.55 11.17 -10.06
C TYR A 315 18.68 10.67 -11.50
N ALA A 316 17.92 9.66 -11.93
CA ALA A 316 17.90 9.21 -13.32
C ALA A 316 17.37 10.30 -14.25
N GLU A 317 16.28 10.99 -13.86
CA GLU A 317 15.72 12.15 -14.58
C GLU A 317 16.72 13.32 -14.66
N LYS A 318 17.65 13.42 -13.71
CA LYS A 318 18.76 14.39 -13.75
C LYS A 318 20.00 13.87 -14.47
N GLU A 319 19.93 12.69 -15.09
CA GLU A 319 21.06 11.97 -15.73
C GLU A 319 22.23 11.70 -14.76
N GLN A 320 21.96 11.68 -13.45
CA GLN A 320 22.93 11.39 -12.39
C GLN A 320 22.95 9.89 -12.11
N TYR A 321 23.27 9.09 -13.13
CA TYR A 321 23.08 7.64 -13.11
C TYR A 321 23.84 6.92 -11.98
N THR A 322 25.01 7.40 -11.56
CA THR A 322 25.73 6.82 -10.42
C THR A 322 24.97 6.99 -9.10
N LEU A 323 24.38 8.17 -8.86
CA LEU A 323 23.56 8.42 -7.68
C LEU A 323 22.24 7.64 -7.75
N SER A 324 21.64 7.60 -8.93
CA SER A 324 20.42 6.85 -9.20
C SER A 324 20.59 5.35 -8.92
N LYS A 325 21.60 4.71 -9.52
CA LYS A 325 21.96 3.30 -9.29
C LYS A 325 22.11 2.99 -7.81
N ASN A 326 22.88 3.80 -7.07
CA ASN A 326 23.08 3.60 -5.64
C ASN A 326 21.80 3.72 -4.81
N ALA A 327 20.92 4.66 -5.17
CA ALA A 327 19.63 4.83 -4.50
C ALA A 327 18.69 3.65 -4.77
N TYR A 328 18.60 3.17 -6.02
CA TYR A 328 17.84 1.98 -6.37
C TYR A 328 18.34 0.73 -5.64
N LEU A 329 19.66 0.47 -5.65
CA LEU A 329 20.23 -0.67 -4.93
C LEU A 329 19.98 -0.60 -3.41
N LYS A 330 19.95 0.60 -2.84
CA LYS A 330 19.57 0.77 -1.42
C LYS A 330 18.09 0.49 -1.21
N SER A 331 17.22 0.89 -2.13
CA SER A 331 15.79 0.54 -2.11
C SER A 331 15.59 -0.98 -2.13
N ALA A 332 16.23 -1.69 -3.07
CA ALA A 332 16.14 -3.14 -3.20
C ALA A 332 16.54 -3.90 -1.92
N ARG A 333 17.56 -3.40 -1.22
CA ARG A 333 18.03 -3.99 0.06
C ARG A 333 17.07 -3.75 1.23
N LEU A 334 16.26 -2.70 1.17
CA LEU A 334 15.33 -2.33 2.25
C LEU A 334 13.92 -2.88 2.01
N SER A 335 13.51 -3.04 0.76
CA SER A 335 12.17 -3.50 0.37
C SER A 335 12.28 -4.64 -0.64
N PRO A 336 12.20 -5.91 -0.18
CA PRO A 336 12.20 -7.07 -1.05
C PRO A 336 11.04 -7.08 -2.05
N LEU A 337 9.88 -6.52 -1.67
CA LEU A 337 8.68 -6.47 -2.52
C LEU A 337 8.89 -5.66 -3.80
N THR A 338 9.77 -4.66 -3.76
CA THR A 338 10.08 -3.79 -4.90
C THR A 338 11.50 -4.02 -5.42
N ALA A 339 12.14 -5.12 -5.01
CA ALA A 339 13.53 -5.38 -5.35
C ALA A 339 13.71 -5.64 -6.84
N GLU A 340 12.77 -6.34 -7.47
CA GLU A 340 12.68 -6.52 -8.93
C GLU A 340 12.81 -5.18 -9.67
N ILE A 341 11.82 -4.29 -9.56
CA ILE A 341 11.87 -2.95 -10.20
C ILE A 341 13.15 -2.20 -9.87
N ALA A 342 13.60 -2.24 -8.60
CA ALA A 342 14.80 -1.53 -8.18
C ALA A 342 16.08 -2.07 -8.86
N TYR A 343 16.22 -3.39 -9.00
CA TYR A 343 17.36 -3.99 -9.69
C TYR A 343 17.29 -3.74 -11.20
N PHE A 344 16.12 -3.84 -11.82
CA PHE A 344 15.94 -3.48 -13.23
C PHE A 344 16.38 -2.04 -13.50
N MET A 345 15.90 -1.08 -12.70
CA MET A 345 16.26 0.34 -12.84
C MET A 345 17.76 0.60 -12.56
N ALA A 346 18.36 -0.13 -11.61
CA ALA A 346 19.80 -0.09 -11.39
C ALA A 346 20.60 -0.63 -12.59
N GLY A 347 20.08 -1.66 -13.27
CA GLY A 347 20.62 -2.21 -14.51
C GLY A 347 20.60 -1.18 -15.64
N GLN A 348 19.47 -0.48 -15.83
CA GLN A 348 19.36 0.62 -16.79
C GLN A 348 20.37 1.73 -16.50
N CYS A 349 20.53 2.13 -15.23
CA CYS A 349 21.53 3.12 -14.85
C CYS A 349 22.97 2.66 -15.12
N ALA A 350 23.29 1.39 -14.84
CA ALA A 350 24.61 0.82 -15.12
C ALA A 350 24.89 0.78 -16.64
N GLN A 351 23.89 0.46 -17.46
CA GLN A 351 24.00 0.49 -18.92
C GLN A 351 24.28 1.91 -19.43
N GLN A 352 23.58 2.94 -18.91
CA GLN A 352 23.86 4.35 -19.24
C GLN A 352 25.27 4.79 -18.83
N LEU A 353 25.87 4.14 -17.83
CA LEU A 353 27.26 4.37 -17.40
C LEU A 353 28.28 3.56 -18.21
N ASN A 354 27.84 2.70 -19.15
CA ASN A 354 28.64 1.70 -19.86
C ASN A 354 29.29 0.65 -18.92
N GLU A 355 28.68 0.42 -17.77
CA GLU A 355 29.07 -0.61 -16.79
C GLU A 355 28.35 -1.93 -17.11
N TYR A 356 28.62 -2.49 -18.29
CA TYR A 356 27.81 -3.58 -18.87
C TYR A 356 27.77 -4.86 -18.02
N GLU A 357 28.87 -5.26 -17.41
CA GLU A 357 28.91 -6.43 -16.52
C GLU A 357 28.00 -6.25 -15.29
N GLU A 358 27.96 -5.04 -14.73
CA GLU A 358 27.04 -4.69 -13.65
C GLU A 358 25.59 -4.66 -14.13
N ALA A 359 25.33 -4.10 -15.32
CA ALA A 359 23.98 -4.07 -15.90
C ALA A 359 23.40 -5.48 -16.06
N ILE A 360 24.18 -6.41 -16.64
CA ILE A 360 23.80 -7.83 -16.76
C ILE A 360 23.52 -8.43 -15.38
N THR A 361 24.38 -8.15 -14.40
CA THR A 361 24.20 -8.64 -13.03
C THR A 361 22.90 -8.14 -12.42
N TYR A 362 22.56 -6.87 -12.58
CA TYR A 362 21.34 -6.31 -11.99
C TYR A 362 20.08 -6.77 -12.72
N TYR A 363 20.06 -6.83 -14.06
CA TYR A 363 18.92 -7.39 -14.79
C TYR A 363 18.68 -8.87 -14.45
N THR A 364 19.73 -9.69 -14.42
CA THR A 364 19.59 -11.10 -14.02
C THR A 364 19.20 -11.24 -12.55
N THR A 365 19.63 -10.34 -11.67
CA THR A 365 19.17 -10.32 -10.27
C THR A 365 17.69 -9.96 -10.20
N SER A 366 17.21 -8.98 -10.97
CA SER A 366 15.78 -8.65 -11.06
C SER A 366 14.95 -9.89 -11.43
N LEU A 367 15.43 -10.66 -12.42
CA LEU A 367 14.79 -11.91 -12.86
C LEU A 367 14.76 -13.02 -11.80
N THR A 368 15.56 -12.93 -10.73
CA THR A 368 15.43 -13.85 -9.60
C THR A 368 14.25 -13.54 -8.69
N PHE A 369 13.75 -12.30 -8.72
CA PHE A 369 12.56 -11.86 -7.99
C PHE A 369 11.30 -12.01 -8.85
N ASP A 370 11.39 -11.72 -10.15
CA ASP A 370 10.33 -11.92 -11.14
C ASP A 370 10.87 -12.57 -12.42
N PRO A 371 10.71 -13.90 -12.57
CA PRO A 371 11.13 -14.62 -13.75
C PRO A 371 10.41 -14.20 -15.04
N GLU A 372 9.25 -13.54 -14.93
CA GLU A 372 8.40 -13.10 -16.04
C GLU A 372 8.69 -11.65 -16.46
N GLY A 373 9.82 -11.07 -16.03
CA GLY A 373 10.22 -9.71 -16.36
C GLY A 373 10.64 -9.54 -17.83
N TYR A 374 9.69 -9.48 -18.77
CA TYR A 374 9.92 -9.28 -20.22
C TYR A 374 10.94 -8.17 -20.52
N ALA A 375 10.78 -7.00 -19.89
CA ALA A 375 11.67 -5.86 -20.07
C ALA A 375 13.13 -6.15 -19.69
N ASN A 376 13.38 -7.03 -18.71
CA ASN A 376 14.74 -7.44 -18.37
C ASN A 376 15.37 -8.25 -19.50
N TYR A 377 14.63 -9.19 -20.10
CA TYR A 377 15.12 -9.97 -21.23
C TYR A 377 15.36 -9.11 -22.46
N GLU A 378 14.46 -8.17 -22.77
CA GLU A 378 14.63 -7.23 -23.88
C GLU A 378 15.91 -6.39 -23.72
N CYS A 379 16.14 -5.82 -22.52
CA CYS A 379 17.37 -5.07 -22.24
C CYS A 379 18.62 -5.95 -22.30
N LEU A 380 18.55 -7.21 -21.86
CA LEU A 380 19.68 -8.14 -21.95
C LEU A 380 20.01 -8.52 -23.39
N ILE A 381 19.01 -8.67 -24.27
CA ILE A 381 19.19 -8.92 -25.71
C ILE A 381 19.80 -7.71 -26.42
N GLU A 382 19.34 -6.50 -26.09
CA GLU A 382 19.91 -5.27 -26.64
C GLU A 382 21.39 -5.14 -26.24
N LEU A 383 21.66 -5.31 -24.95
CA LEU A 383 23.00 -5.21 -24.39
C LEU A 383 23.94 -6.29 -24.94
N SER A 384 23.47 -7.55 -25.09
CA SER A 384 24.28 -8.64 -25.61
C SER A 384 24.77 -8.38 -27.03
N LYS A 385 23.95 -7.71 -27.86
CA LYS A 385 24.33 -7.28 -29.22
C LYS A 385 25.40 -6.19 -29.18
N GLU A 386 25.32 -5.26 -28.24
CA GLU A 386 26.29 -4.18 -28.07
C GLU A 386 27.67 -4.70 -27.63
N ILE A 387 27.71 -5.72 -26.75
CA ILE A 387 28.95 -6.33 -26.25
C ILE A 387 29.41 -7.56 -27.04
N GLU A 388 28.69 -7.93 -28.11
CA GLU A 388 28.93 -9.12 -28.95
C GLU A 388 28.92 -10.47 -28.18
N ASP A 389 28.08 -10.60 -27.14
CA ASP A 389 27.89 -11.83 -26.37
C ASP A 389 26.73 -12.68 -26.91
N SER A 390 27.03 -13.51 -27.91
CA SER A 390 26.05 -14.42 -28.53
C SER A 390 25.42 -15.45 -27.57
N ALA A 391 26.09 -15.77 -26.45
CA ALA A 391 25.57 -16.75 -25.49
C ALA A 391 24.49 -16.12 -24.61
N LEU A 392 24.72 -14.89 -24.14
CA LEU A 392 23.73 -14.10 -23.41
C LEU A 392 22.51 -13.80 -24.30
N GLU A 393 22.76 -13.40 -25.56
CA GLU A 393 21.70 -13.14 -26.54
C GLU A 393 20.77 -14.34 -26.69
N HIS A 394 21.34 -15.51 -26.99
CA HIS A 394 20.58 -16.74 -27.20
C HIS A 394 19.78 -17.15 -25.95
N TRP A 395 20.40 -17.08 -24.77
CA TRP A 395 19.72 -17.42 -23.52
C TRP A 395 18.52 -16.51 -23.24
N ALA A 396 18.66 -15.20 -23.43
CA ALA A 396 17.59 -14.24 -23.19
C ALA A 396 16.46 -14.36 -24.23
N GLU A 397 16.80 -14.59 -25.51
CA GLU A 397 15.80 -14.85 -26.57
C GLU A 397 14.99 -16.13 -26.31
N GLU A 398 15.65 -17.22 -25.88
CA GLU A 398 14.96 -18.47 -25.55
C GLU A 398 14.00 -18.29 -24.36
N ALA A 399 14.44 -17.57 -23.32
CA ALA A 399 13.61 -17.29 -22.15
C ALA A 399 12.40 -16.42 -22.50
N LEU A 400 12.60 -15.33 -23.25
CA LEU A 400 11.52 -14.44 -23.69
C LEU A 400 10.47 -15.19 -24.52
N LYS A 401 10.92 -16.03 -25.45
CA LYS A 401 10.03 -16.83 -26.28
C LYS A 401 9.27 -17.89 -25.50
N ALA A 402 9.83 -18.42 -24.41
CA ALA A 402 9.12 -19.35 -23.54
C ALA A 402 7.95 -18.65 -22.83
N LEU A 403 8.16 -17.42 -22.37
CA LEU A 403 7.14 -16.60 -21.73
C LEU A 403 5.99 -16.26 -22.70
N GLU A 404 6.30 -15.82 -23.93
CA GLU A 404 5.28 -15.53 -24.96
C GLU A 404 4.39 -16.76 -25.25
N VAL A 405 4.97 -17.96 -25.25
CA VAL A 405 4.23 -19.21 -25.46
C VAL A 405 3.35 -19.57 -24.26
N GLU A 406 3.74 -19.20 -23.05
CA GLU A 406 2.93 -19.38 -21.84
C GLU A 406 1.76 -18.39 -21.80
N GLU A 407 2.01 -17.11 -22.09
CA GLU A 407 0.96 -16.07 -22.21
C GLU A 407 -0.09 -16.47 -23.25
N GLU A 408 0.34 -16.90 -24.44
CA GLU A 408 -0.57 -17.40 -25.49
C GLU A 408 -1.41 -18.60 -25.06
N LYS A 409 -0.91 -19.45 -24.16
CA LYS A 409 -1.67 -20.59 -23.62
C LYS A 409 -2.68 -20.10 -22.59
N GLU A 410 -2.29 -19.19 -21.71
CA GLU A 410 -3.16 -18.62 -20.70
C GLU A 410 -4.35 -17.89 -21.35
N GLU A 411 -4.09 -17.04 -22.34
CA GLU A 411 -5.12 -16.39 -23.16
C GLU A 411 -6.07 -17.40 -23.85
N LYS A 412 -5.56 -18.52 -24.34
CA LYS A 412 -6.37 -19.58 -24.97
C LYS A 412 -7.12 -20.45 -23.95
N THR A 413 -6.69 -20.50 -22.70
CA THR A 413 -7.34 -21.25 -21.61
C THR A 413 -8.36 -20.45 -20.82
N LEU A 414 -8.36 -19.12 -20.93
CA LEU A 414 -9.48 -18.27 -20.52
C LEU A 414 -10.69 -18.58 -21.43
N PRO A 415 -11.76 -19.23 -20.94
CA PRO A 415 -12.91 -19.52 -21.79
C PRO A 415 -13.63 -18.21 -22.13
N TYR A 416 -13.48 -17.74 -23.37
CA TYR A 416 -14.39 -16.85 -24.11
C TYR A 416 -15.32 -15.98 -23.23
N GLN A 417 -14.78 -14.91 -22.62
CA GLN A 417 -15.60 -13.85 -22.02
C GLN A 417 -16.14 -12.84 -23.06
N GLU A 418 -15.78 -12.97 -24.34
CA GLU A 418 -16.24 -12.06 -25.41
C GLU A 418 -17.57 -12.46 -26.09
N ALA A 419 -18.29 -13.47 -25.61
CA ALA A 419 -19.56 -13.90 -26.21
C ALA A 419 -20.83 -13.31 -25.56
N MET A 420 -20.74 -12.35 -24.63
CA MET A 420 -21.90 -11.75 -23.95
C MET A 420 -22.22 -10.28 -24.32
N PHE A 421 -21.50 -9.67 -25.26
CA PHE A 421 -21.84 -8.34 -25.82
C PHE A 421 -22.30 -8.40 -27.28
N LYS A 422 -23.12 -9.40 -27.62
CA LYS A 422 -24.03 -9.34 -28.77
C LYS A 422 -25.39 -9.86 -28.35
N GLU A 423 -26.21 -8.98 -27.80
CA GLU A 423 -27.55 -8.62 -28.30
C GLU A 423 -28.05 -7.34 -27.62
#